data_AF-A0A914G2B0-F1
#
_entry.id   AF-A0A914G2B0-F1
#
_cell.length_a   1.000
_cell.length_b   1.000
_cell.length_c   1.000
_cell.angle_alpha   90.00
_cell.angle_beta   90.00
_cell.angle_gamma   90.00
#
_symmetry.space_group_name_H-M   'P 1'
#
loop_
_entity.id
_entity.type
_entity.pdbx_description
1 polymer ?
#
loop_
_entity_poly.entity_id
_entity_poly.type
_entity_poly.pdbx_seq_one_letter_code
_entity_poly.pdbx_strand_id
1 'polypeptide(L)'
;MVDVDKFMAGALTALSTLMVLETPAVCVLTKMDLLKAEDRERVEHMLNSEMSTLLNENPPSAFSNAYRKLSEKIASVMDSYSMVSFQPLDLQEEESISDLLMNIDNAIQYGEDADVKDKFPEEVDPEDDNGEW
;
A
#
# COMPACT_ATOMS: atom_id res chain seq x y z
N MET A 1 -13.93 -3.53 18.47
CA MET A 1 -14.84 -4.18 17.48
C MET A 1 -14.24 -3.96 16.12
N VAL A 2 -13.20 -4.75 15.82
CA VAL A 2 -12.44 -4.72 14.58
C VAL A 2 -12.92 -5.91 13.74
N ASP A 3 -13.69 -5.61 12.69
CA ASP A 3 -14.35 -6.62 11.84
C ASP A 3 -13.64 -6.68 10.48
N VAL A 4 -13.29 -7.89 10.04
CA VAL A 4 -12.63 -8.11 8.73
C VAL A 4 -13.51 -7.67 7.57
N ASP A 5 -14.83 -7.90 7.66
CA ASP A 5 -15.77 -7.47 6.62
C ASP A 5 -15.74 -5.95 6.39
N LYS A 6 -15.59 -5.17 7.47
CA LYS A 6 -15.52 -3.70 7.41
C LYS A 6 -14.17 -3.24 6.87
N PHE A 7 -13.09 -3.91 7.25
CA PHE A 7 -11.77 -3.64 6.72
C PHE A 7 -11.72 -3.91 5.21
N MET A 8 -12.24 -5.05 4.77
CA MET A 8 -12.37 -5.38 3.34
C MET A 8 -13.18 -4.34 2.58
N ALA A 9 -14.32 -3.91 3.11
CA ALA A 9 -15.13 -2.85 2.49
C ALA A 9 -14.37 -1.52 2.40
N GLY A 10 -13.64 -1.15 3.46
CA GLY A 10 -12.81 0.06 3.50
C GLY A 10 -11.65 0.02 2.50
N ALA A 11 -10.93 -1.09 2.45
CA ALA A 11 -9.82 -1.31 1.52
C ALA A 11 -10.28 -1.30 0.05
N LEU A 12 -11.42 -1.93 -0.27
CA LEU A 12 -12.02 -1.87 -1.61
C LEU A 12 -12.46 -0.45 -2.00
N THR A 13 -13.00 0.31 -1.03
CA THR A 13 -13.42 1.69 -1.28
C THR A 13 -12.23 2.60 -1.52
N ALA A 14 -11.19 2.47 -0.68
CA ALA A 14 -9.93 3.17 -0.87
C ALA A 14 -9.37 2.86 -2.25
N LEU A 15 -9.25 1.58 -2.58
CA LEU A 15 -8.79 1.13 -3.88
C LEU A 15 -9.56 1.74 -5.05
N SER A 16 -10.89 1.64 -5.01
CA SER A 16 -11.74 2.20 -6.07
C SER A 16 -11.50 3.70 -6.24
N THR A 17 -11.22 4.40 -5.16
CA THR A 17 -10.88 5.83 -5.18
C THR A 17 -9.50 6.06 -5.80
N LEU A 18 -8.51 5.26 -5.43
CA LEU A 18 -7.15 5.34 -5.97
C LEU A 18 -7.10 5.09 -7.47
N MET A 19 -7.84 4.08 -7.95
CA MET A 19 -7.95 3.81 -9.39
C MET A 19 -8.60 4.95 -10.16
N VAL A 20 -9.53 5.69 -9.55
CA VAL A 20 -10.20 6.83 -10.18
C VAL A 20 -9.32 8.08 -10.18
N LEU A 21 -8.49 8.28 -9.14
CA LEU A 21 -7.67 9.48 -9.00
C LEU A 21 -6.40 9.44 -9.86
N GLU A 22 -5.92 8.27 -10.27
CA GLU A 22 -4.72 8.09 -11.10
C GLU A 22 -3.45 8.78 -10.57
N THR A 23 -3.38 9.01 -9.25
CA THR A 23 -2.24 9.64 -8.57
C THR A 23 -1.61 8.70 -7.54
N PRO A 24 -0.30 8.81 -7.28
CA PRO A 24 0.31 8.11 -6.15
C PRO A 24 -0.38 8.54 -4.85
N ALA A 25 -0.76 7.56 -4.04
CA ALA A 25 -1.46 7.80 -2.80
C ALA A 25 -1.04 6.79 -1.74
N VAL A 26 -0.88 7.28 -0.52
CA VAL A 26 -0.57 6.48 0.66
C VAL A 26 -1.82 6.41 1.52
N CYS A 27 -2.25 5.21 1.90
CA CYS A 27 -3.36 5.04 2.82
C CYS A 27 -2.86 4.93 4.25
N VAL A 28 -3.42 5.75 5.13
CA VAL A 28 -2.96 5.86 6.52
C VAL A 28 -4.11 5.53 7.46
N LEU A 29 -3.87 4.62 8.40
CA LEU A 29 -4.78 4.36 9.51
C LEU A 29 -4.42 5.28 10.66
N THR A 30 -5.17 6.37 10.77
CA THR A 30 -4.97 7.34 11.84
C THR A 30 -5.61 6.89 13.16
N LYS A 31 -5.14 7.48 14.26
CA LYS A 31 -5.70 7.34 15.61
C LYS A 31 -5.52 5.95 16.23
N MET A 32 -4.41 5.28 15.93
CA MET A 32 -4.07 4.01 16.56
C MET A 32 -3.87 4.15 18.08
N ASP A 33 -3.59 5.37 18.56
CA ASP A 33 -3.47 5.74 19.98
C ASP A 33 -4.76 5.53 20.79
N LEU A 34 -5.93 5.53 20.14
CA LEU A 34 -7.22 5.34 20.81
C LEU A 34 -7.62 3.88 20.98
N LEU A 35 -6.86 2.96 20.37
CA LEU A 35 -7.16 1.53 20.44
C LEU A 35 -6.61 0.94 21.74
N LYS A 36 -7.32 -0.05 22.27
CA LYS A 36 -6.79 -0.90 23.34
C LYS A 36 -5.68 -1.79 22.77
N ALA A 37 -4.74 -2.22 23.60
CA ALA A 37 -3.64 -3.09 23.17
C ALA A 37 -4.11 -4.35 22.39
N GLU A 38 -5.19 -4.99 22.86
CA GLU A 38 -5.79 -6.16 22.17
C GLU A 38 -6.36 -5.81 20.78
N ASP A 39 -6.99 -4.64 20.64
CA ASP A 39 -7.54 -4.20 19.34
C ASP A 39 -6.42 -3.73 18.40
N ARG A 40 -5.31 -3.17 18.93
CA ARG A 40 -4.13 -2.78 18.15
C ARG A 40 -3.45 -3.98 17.51
N GLU A 41 -3.17 -5.03 18.30
CA GLU A 41 -2.56 -6.27 17.80
C GLU A 41 -3.45 -6.92 16.73
N ARG A 42 -4.77 -6.87 16.90
CA ARG A 42 -5.71 -7.39 15.90
C ARG A 42 -5.67 -6.60 14.59
N VAL A 43 -5.54 -5.28 14.65
CA VAL A 43 -5.38 -4.45 13.45
C VAL A 43 -4.04 -4.73 12.78
N GLU A 44 -2.95 -4.81 13.54
CA GLU A 44 -1.63 -5.16 13.00
C GLU A 44 -1.62 -6.54 12.33
N HIS A 45 -2.29 -7.53 12.95
CA HIS A 45 -2.49 -8.85 12.32
C HIS A 45 -3.27 -8.75 11.01
N MET A 46 -4.31 -7.92 10.96
CA MET A 46 -5.10 -7.70 9.74
C MET A 46 -4.35 -6.96 8.64
N LEU A 47 -3.38 -6.11 8.99
CA LEU A 47 -2.52 -5.41 8.03
C LEU A 47 -1.45 -6.31 7.43
N ASN A 48 -0.90 -7.22 8.23
CA ASN A 48 0.21 -8.09 7.83
C ASN A 48 -0.23 -9.43 7.21
N SER A 49 -1.51 -9.80 7.37
CA SER A 49 -2.04 -11.08 6.87
C SER A 49 -2.71 -10.93 5.51
N GLU A 50 -2.63 -11.98 4.70
CA GLU A 50 -3.39 -12.09 3.45
C GLU A 50 -4.90 -12.06 3.71
N MET A 51 -5.66 -11.39 2.85
CA MET A 51 -7.11 -11.25 3.00
C MET A 51 -7.80 -12.62 2.96
N SER A 52 -7.25 -13.54 2.15
CA SER A 52 -7.72 -14.93 2.07
C SER A 52 -7.63 -15.67 3.42
N THR A 53 -6.60 -15.39 4.22
CA THR A 53 -6.41 -15.98 5.57
C THR A 53 -7.43 -15.38 6.55
N LEU A 54 -7.56 -14.05 6.56
CA LEU A 54 -8.49 -13.32 7.44
C LEU A 54 -9.96 -13.69 7.23
N LEU A 55 -10.35 -14.02 5.99
CA LEU A 55 -11.70 -14.51 5.67
C LEU A 55 -11.98 -15.91 6.23
N ASN A 56 -10.96 -16.77 6.33
CA ASN A 56 -11.11 -18.13 6.85
C ASN A 56 -11.14 -18.17 8.39
N GLU A 57 -10.49 -17.21 9.05
CA GLU A 57 -10.46 -17.10 10.51
C GLU A 57 -11.78 -16.56 11.09
N ASN A 58 -12.58 -15.82 10.31
CA ASN A 58 -13.86 -15.32 10.78
C ASN A 58 -14.97 -16.38 10.67
N PRO A 59 -15.78 -16.58 11.73
CA PRO A 59 -16.91 -17.48 11.67
C PRO A 59 -17.92 -16.96 10.64
N PRO A 60 -18.34 -17.78 9.66
CA PRO A 60 -19.23 -17.31 8.62
C PRO A 60 -20.59 -16.97 9.21
N SER A 61 -20.94 -15.68 9.20
CA SER A 61 -22.32 -15.23 9.39
C SER A 61 -23.25 -15.90 8.36
N ALA A 62 -24.54 -16.03 8.67
CA ALA A 62 -25.54 -16.61 7.77
C ALA A 62 -25.53 -15.94 6.37
N PHE A 63 -25.21 -14.65 6.31
CA PHE A 63 -25.02 -13.89 5.07
C PHE A 63 -23.67 -14.22 4.39
N SER A 64 -22.58 -14.34 5.16
CA SER A 64 -21.24 -14.68 4.65
C SER A 64 -21.22 -16.07 3.99
N ASN A 65 -21.97 -17.05 4.51
CA ASN A 65 -22.07 -18.36 3.87
C ASN A 65 -22.70 -18.33 2.46
N ALA A 66 -23.69 -17.45 2.24
CA ALA A 66 -24.33 -17.32 0.92
C ALA A 66 -23.39 -16.69 -0.13
N TYR A 67 -22.50 -15.78 0.30
CA TYR A 67 -21.59 -15.04 -0.58
C TYR A 67 -20.12 -15.46 -0.46
N ARG A 68 -19.83 -16.59 0.20
CA ARG A 68 -18.46 -17.03 0.49
C ARG A 68 -17.58 -17.14 -0.75
N LYS A 69 -18.13 -17.67 -1.84
CA LYS A 69 -17.43 -17.80 -3.13
C LYS A 69 -17.11 -16.44 -3.77
N LEU A 70 -17.94 -15.41 -3.51
CA LEU A 70 -17.68 -14.05 -3.97
C LEU A 70 -16.59 -13.40 -3.11
N SER A 71 -16.70 -13.48 -1.78
CA SER A 71 -15.69 -12.93 -0.86
C SER A 71 -14.30 -13.54 -1.10
N GLU A 72 -14.22 -14.84 -1.36
CA GLU A 72 -12.97 -15.52 -1.71
C GLU A 72 -12.35 -14.98 -3.01
N LYS A 73 -13.17 -14.71 -4.03
CA LYS A 73 -12.68 -14.12 -5.28
C LYS A 73 -12.26 -12.66 -5.11
N ILE A 74 -12.97 -11.90 -4.28
CA ILE A 74 -12.61 -10.53 -3.93
C ILE A 74 -11.27 -10.51 -3.17
N ALA A 75 -11.09 -11.38 -2.17
CA ALA A 75 -9.82 -11.50 -1.45
C ALA A 75 -8.67 -11.87 -2.38
N SER A 76 -8.86 -12.85 -3.26
CA SER A 76 -7.85 -13.22 -4.26
C SER A 76 -7.46 -12.04 -5.16
N VAL A 77 -8.41 -11.18 -5.56
CA VAL A 77 -8.11 -9.96 -6.33
C VAL A 77 -7.33 -8.96 -5.48
N MET A 78 -7.73 -8.74 -4.23
CA MET A 78 -7.03 -7.82 -3.32
C MET A 78 -5.58 -8.27 -3.06
N ASP A 79 -5.38 -9.56 -2.81
CA ASP A 79 -4.06 -10.17 -2.60
C ASP A 79 -3.19 -10.05 -3.87
N SER A 80 -3.78 -10.31 -5.06
CA SER A 80 -3.05 -10.30 -6.34
C SER A 80 -2.53 -8.92 -6.74
N TYR A 81 -3.20 -7.86 -6.33
CA TYR A 81 -2.82 -6.50 -6.71
C TYR A 81 -1.93 -5.80 -5.68
N SER A 82 -1.45 -6.50 -4.63
CA SER A 82 -0.63 -5.92 -3.54
C SER A 82 -1.22 -4.60 -3.02
N MET A 83 -2.55 -4.54 -2.92
CA MET A 83 -3.27 -3.28 -2.93
C MET A 83 -3.35 -2.69 -1.54
N VAL A 84 -2.68 -1.55 -1.42
CA VAL A 84 -2.81 -0.60 -0.32
C VAL A 84 -2.21 -1.14 0.98
N SER A 85 -0.88 -0.97 1.10
CA SER A 85 -0.25 -0.98 2.41
C SER A 85 -0.82 0.19 3.21
N PHE A 86 -1.68 -0.13 4.18
CA PHE A 86 -2.13 0.84 5.15
C PHE A 86 -1.02 1.01 6.18
N GLN A 87 -0.54 2.24 6.32
CA GLN A 87 0.45 2.57 7.35
C GLN A 87 -0.29 2.95 8.64
N PRO A 88 -0.12 2.19 9.74
CA PRO A 88 -0.68 2.57 11.04
C PRO A 88 0.06 3.79 11.57
N LEU A 89 -0.68 4.82 11.96
CA LEU A 89 -0.12 6.05 12.53
C LEU A 89 -0.49 6.18 14.00
N ASP A 90 0.52 6.25 14.86
CA ASP A 90 0.39 6.53 16.28
C ASP A 90 1.12 7.83 16.63
N LEU A 91 0.36 8.85 17.06
CA LEU A 91 0.92 10.16 17.41
C LEU A 91 1.79 10.14 18.68
N GLN A 92 1.71 9.07 19.48
CA GLN A 92 2.56 8.89 20.65
C GLN A 92 3.93 8.32 20.28
N GLU A 93 4.07 7.74 19.09
CA GLU A 93 5.24 7.02 18.62
C GLU A 93 5.89 7.77 17.44
N GLU A 94 6.99 8.47 17.71
CA GLU A 94 7.71 9.28 16.73
C GLU A 94 8.27 8.45 15.56
N GLU A 95 8.60 7.18 15.83
CA GLU A 95 9.06 6.22 14.80
C GLU A 95 7.99 5.99 13.72
N SER A 96 6.71 5.86 14.11
CA SER A 96 5.61 5.68 13.15
C SER A 96 5.44 6.88 12.21
N ILE A 97 5.74 8.08 12.69
CA ILE A 97 5.70 9.32 11.89
C ILE A 97 6.86 9.33 10.90
N SER A 98 8.06 8.93 11.35
CA SER A 98 9.25 8.82 10.51
C SER A 98 9.05 7.79 9.39
N ASP A 99 8.52 6.61 9.71
CA ASP A 99 8.23 5.56 8.73
C ASP A 99 7.20 6.00 7.69
N LEU A 100 6.15 6.70 8.14
CA LEU A 100 5.17 7.26 7.23
C LEU A 100 5.79 8.32 6.29
N LEU A 101 6.67 9.19 6.81
CA LEU A 101 7.37 10.18 6.00
C LEU A 101 8.23 9.51 4.93
N MET A 102 9.03 8.51 5.31
CA MET A 102 9.85 7.74 4.35
C MET A 102 9.00 7.07 3.27
N ASN A 103 7.84 6.51 3.64
CA ASN A 103 6.92 5.90 2.68
C ASN A 103 6.30 6.93 1.72
N ILE A 104 5.99 8.13 2.20
CA ILE A 104 5.48 9.23 1.36
C ILE A 104 6.58 9.71 0.40
N ASP A 105 7.81 9.89 0.89
CA ASP A 105 8.94 10.33 0.07
C ASP A 105 9.23 9.32 -1.05
N ASN A 106 9.21 8.02 -0.73
CA ASN A 106 9.33 6.95 -1.71
C ASN A 106 8.18 6.95 -2.73
N ALA A 107 6.93 7.18 -2.29
CA ALA A 107 5.76 7.19 -3.17
C ALA A 107 5.72 8.38 -4.14
N ILE A 108 6.30 9.52 -3.73
CA ILE A 108 6.39 10.73 -4.56
C ILE A 108 7.71 10.76 -5.36
N GLN A 109 8.65 9.82 -5.10
CA GLN A 109 10.03 9.88 -5.58
C GLN A 109 10.68 11.24 -5.26
N TYR A 110 10.37 11.76 -4.08
CA TYR A 110 10.85 13.06 -3.64
C TYR A 110 12.36 12.97 -3.36
N GLY A 111 13.18 13.50 -4.28
CA GLY A 111 14.65 13.47 -4.17
C GLY A 111 15.38 13.13 -5.48
N GLU A 112 14.76 12.40 -6.41
CA GLU A 112 15.39 12.06 -7.70
C GLU A 112 15.51 13.27 -8.65
N ASP A 113 14.62 14.25 -8.57
CA ASP A 113 14.76 15.52 -9.31
C ASP A 113 15.93 16.39 -8.82
N ALA A 114 16.46 16.10 -7.62
CA ALA A 114 17.64 16.77 -7.06
C ALA A 114 18.94 16.05 -7.39
N ASP A 115 18.89 14.80 -7.90
CA ASP A 115 20.07 14.14 -8.43
C ASP A 115 20.52 14.84 -9.71
N VAL A 116 21.78 15.28 -9.72
CA VAL A 116 22.40 15.83 -10.91
C VAL A 116 22.40 14.71 -11.95
N LYS A 117 21.59 14.85 -13.00
CA LYS A 117 21.71 14.00 -14.19
C LYS A 117 23.16 14.07 -14.63
N ASP A 118 23.93 13.01 -14.37
CA ASP A 118 25.28 12.89 -14.88
C ASP A 118 25.19 13.00 -16.40
N LYS A 119 25.50 14.18 -16.92
CA LYS A 119 25.86 14.35 -18.32
C LYS A 119 27.23 13.71 -18.44
N PHE A 120 27.28 12.38 -18.47
CA PHE A 120 28.41 11.71 -19.09
C PHE A 120 28.49 12.31 -20.50
N PRO A 121 29.61 12.94 -20.89
CA PRO A 121 29.79 13.36 -22.27
C PRO A 121 29.59 12.11 -23.12
N GLU A 122 28.73 12.20 -24.15
CA GLU A 122 28.67 11.18 -25.20
C GLU A 122 30.12 10.86 -25.60
N GLU A 123 30.52 9.60 -25.46
CA GLU A 123 31.78 9.15 -26.02
C GLU A 123 31.70 9.42 -27.53
N VAL A 124 32.41 10.47 -27.98
CA VAL A 124 32.56 10.75 -29.39
C VAL A 124 33.34 9.57 -29.96
N ASP A 125 32.65 8.74 -30.74
CA ASP A 125 33.24 7.62 -31.44
C ASP A 125 34.32 8.18 -32.40
N PRO A 126 35.62 7.84 -32.23
CA PRO A 126 36.69 8.38 -33.06
C PRO A 126 36.63 7.93 -34.52
N GLU A 127 35.64 7.12 -34.93
CA GLU A 127 35.47 6.65 -36.31
C GLU A 127 34.62 7.56 -37.21
N ASP A 128 34.04 8.66 -36.70
CA ASP A 128 33.19 9.57 -37.51
C ASP A 128 33.97 10.70 -38.24
N ASP A 129 35.31 10.67 -38.25
CA ASP A 129 36.16 11.58 -39.02
C ASP A 129 36.86 10.91 -40.21
N ASN A 130 36.11 10.14 -41.00
CA ASN A 130 36.52 9.76 -42.35
C ASN A 130 35.86 10.70 -43.37
N GLY A 131 36.20 11.99 -43.25
CA GLY A 131 35.98 12.99 -44.27
C GLY A 131 36.75 12.65 -45.55
N GLU A 132 36.00 12.57 -46.65
CA GLU A 132 36.46 12.46 -48.03
C GLU A 132 37.55 13.49 -48.37
N TRP A 133 38.63 13.02 -49.00
CA TRP A 133 39.45 13.77 -49.97
C TRP A 133 39.70 12.90 -51.20
#